data_AF-A0A6P1DJG6-F1
#
_entry.id   AF-A0A6P1DJG6-F1
#
_cell.length_a   1.000
_cell.length_b   1.000
_cell.length_c   1.000
_cell.angle_alpha   90.00
_cell.angle_beta   90.00
_cell.angle_gamma   90.00
#
_symmetry.space_group_name_H-M   'P 1'
#
loop_
_entity.id
_entity.type
_entity.pdbx_description
1 polymer ?
#
loop_
_entity_poly.entity_id
_entity_poly.type
_entity_poly.pdbx_seq_one_letter_code
_entity_poly.pdbx_strand_id
1 'polypeptide(L)'
;MKEETYVNLGKSLHVFNEIELFISLIITHNIEPKDKPFFLDYILNPKVVDFGAKLKILINLNIFDKTQIKKIRDLSTNRNVFAHSNRTESVEVDDDITNSNTIKILVSDVIFKTNSDGKLTKMSYSNFIKEHIELQNEIIDFIYEYIIANKIDTHYNHIENLKLFKS
;
A
#
# COMPACT_ATOMS: atom_id res chain seq x y z
N MET A 1 -13.41 17.82 0.01
CA MET A 1 -12.20 16.98 -0.11
C MET A 1 -11.39 17.50 -1.28
N LYS A 2 -10.08 17.78 -1.10
CA LYS A 2 -9.23 18.46 -2.10
C LYS A 2 -8.91 17.52 -3.28
N GLU A 3 -8.80 18.05 -4.50
CA GLU A 3 -8.57 17.29 -5.75
C GLU A 3 -7.36 16.33 -5.67
N GLU A 4 -6.27 16.81 -5.07
CA GLU A 4 -5.06 16.05 -4.79
C GLU A 4 -5.33 14.73 -4.05
N THR A 5 -6.30 14.70 -3.13
CA THR A 5 -6.65 13.48 -2.38
C THR A 5 -7.29 12.42 -3.27
N TYR A 6 -8.11 12.82 -4.26
CA TYR A 6 -8.67 11.89 -5.23
C TYR A 6 -7.61 11.33 -6.18
N VAL A 7 -6.68 12.17 -6.61
CA VAL A 7 -5.55 11.75 -7.45
C VAL A 7 -4.68 10.73 -6.70
N ASN A 8 -4.34 11.01 -5.44
CA ASN A 8 -3.53 10.10 -4.63
C ASN A 8 -4.27 8.79 -4.31
N LEU A 9 -5.57 8.84 -4.00
CA LEU A 9 -6.39 7.65 -3.82
C LEU A 9 -6.44 6.80 -5.10
N GLY A 10 -6.70 7.41 -6.25
CA GLY A 10 -6.77 6.70 -7.53
C GLY A 10 -5.45 6.02 -7.88
N LYS A 11 -4.33 6.74 -7.71
CA LYS A 11 -2.98 6.17 -7.87
C LYS A 11 -2.73 5.02 -6.91
N SER A 12 -2.98 5.22 -5.61
CA SER A 12 -2.78 4.20 -4.58
C SER A 12 -3.57 2.92 -4.86
N LEU A 13 -4.84 3.04 -5.25
CA LEU A 13 -5.69 1.91 -5.62
C LEU A 13 -5.16 1.18 -6.85
N HIS A 14 -4.75 1.91 -7.88
CA HIS A 14 -4.25 1.31 -9.11
C HIS A 14 -2.95 0.53 -8.85
N VAL A 15 -1.97 1.14 -8.18
CA VAL A 15 -0.69 0.47 -7.88
C VAL A 15 -0.88 -0.74 -6.97
N PHE A 16 -1.79 -0.64 -5.98
CA PHE A 16 -2.09 -1.78 -5.11
C PHE A 16 -2.68 -2.97 -5.89
N ASN A 17 -3.57 -2.72 -6.85
CA ASN A 17 -4.14 -3.78 -7.69
C ASN A 17 -3.07 -4.46 -8.55
N GLU A 18 -2.12 -3.69 -9.11
CA GLU A 18 -0.98 -4.24 -9.84
C GLU A 18 -0.12 -5.12 -8.93
N ILE A 19 0.23 -4.64 -7.73
CA ILE A 19 0.97 -5.43 -6.73
C ILE A 19 0.24 -6.74 -6.39
N GLU A 20 -1.08 -6.69 -6.19
CA GLU A 20 -1.88 -7.88 -5.92
C GLU A 20 -1.86 -8.89 -7.09
N LEU A 21 -1.89 -8.40 -8.33
CA LEU A 21 -1.77 -9.23 -9.51
C LEU A 21 -0.40 -9.92 -9.57
N PHE A 22 0.69 -9.18 -9.35
CA PHE A 22 2.04 -9.74 -9.32
C PHE A 22 2.23 -10.76 -8.20
N ILE A 23 1.65 -10.52 -7.02
CA ILE A 23 1.59 -11.51 -5.95
C ILE A 23 0.88 -12.79 -6.42
N SER A 24 -0.21 -12.66 -7.16
CA SER A 24 -0.95 -13.81 -7.68
C SER A 24 -0.14 -14.60 -8.72
N LEU A 25 0.63 -13.91 -9.57
CA LEU A 25 1.58 -14.52 -10.49
C LEU A 25 2.71 -15.24 -9.76
N ILE A 26 3.28 -14.63 -8.71
CA ILE A 26 4.31 -15.22 -7.85
C ILE A 26 3.80 -16.51 -7.19
N ILE A 27 2.60 -16.48 -6.62
CA ILE A 27 1.98 -17.66 -6.02
C ILE A 27 1.78 -18.76 -7.07
N THR A 28 1.23 -18.41 -8.23
CA THR A 28 0.99 -19.36 -9.33
C THR A 28 2.28 -19.99 -9.83
N HIS A 29 3.36 -19.21 -9.94
CA HIS A 29 4.67 -19.71 -10.33
C HIS A 29 5.23 -20.72 -9.33
N ASN A 30 5.09 -20.46 -8.03
CA ASN A 30 5.66 -21.33 -6.99
C ASN A 30 4.81 -22.59 -6.72
N ILE A 31 3.49 -22.52 -6.89
CA ILE A 31 2.60 -23.68 -6.71
C ILE A 31 2.64 -24.61 -7.93
N GLU A 32 2.96 -24.09 -9.12
CA GLU A 32 2.95 -24.81 -10.40
C GLU A 32 1.65 -25.62 -10.63
N PRO A 33 0.46 -25.00 -10.57
CA PRO A 33 -0.79 -25.69 -10.81
C PRO A 33 -0.83 -26.22 -12.25
N LYS A 34 -1.48 -27.38 -12.43
CA LYS A 34 -1.65 -28.02 -13.75
C LYS A 34 -2.31 -27.09 -14.78
N ASP A 35 -3.25 -26.27 -14.35
CA ASP A 35 -3.94 -25.27 -15.17
C ASP A 35 -3.70 -23.87 -14.59
N LYS A 36 -2.64 -23.20 -15.07
CA LYS A 36 -2.23 -21.87 -14.59
C LYS A 36 -3.28 -20.79 -14.86
N PRO A 37 -3.87 -20.67 -16.07
CA PRO A 37 -4.94 -19.71 -16.33
C PRO A 37 -6.13 -19.90 -15.39
N PHE A 38 -6.61 -21.13 -15.21
CA PHE A 38 -7.73 -21.39 -14.30
C PHE A 38 -7.37 -21.01 -12.85
N PHE A 39 -6.17 -21.37 -12.39
CA PHE A 39 -5.73 -21.05 -11.05
C PHE A 39 -5.63 -19.54 -10.81
N LEU A 40 -5.09 -18.78 -11.77
CA LEU A 40 -4.96 -17.33 -11.64
C LEU A 40 -6.32 -16.63 -11.66
N ASP A 41 -7.15 -16.94 -12.65
CA ASP A 41 -8.38 -16.19 -12.93
C ASP A 41 -9.55 -16.55 -12.01
N TYR A 42 -9.60 -17.80 -11.54
CA TYR A 42 -10.71 -18.32 -10.74
C TYR A 42 -10.32 -18.62 -9.31
N ILE A 43 -9.16 -19.23 -9.05
CA ILE A 43 -8.75 -19.58 -7.67
C ILE A 43 -8.17 -18.37 -6.96
N LEU A 44 -7.19 -17.68 -7.55
CA LEU A 44 -6.57 -16.48 -6.97
C LEU A 44 -7.36 -15.20 -7.23
N ASN A 45 -8.58 -15.32 -7.75
CA ASN A 45 -9.50 -14.19 -7.90
C ASN A 45 -9.74 -13.52 -6.53
N PRO A 46 -9.71 -12.18 -6.41
CA PRO A 46 -9.99 -11.48 -5.16
C PRO A 46 -11.34 -11.82 -4.50
N LYS A 47 -12.33 -12.32 -5.27
CA LYS A 47 -13.63 -12.78 -4.76
C LYS A 47 -13.58 -14.17 -4.11
N VAL A 48 -12.56 -14.96 -4.42
CA VAL A 48 -12.39 -16.35 -3.92
C VAL A 48 -11.30 -16.39 -2.87
N VAL A 49 -10.13 -15.83 -3.18
CA VAL A 49 -9.01 -15.68 -2.24
C VAL A 49 -8.73 -14.19 -2.11
N ASP A 50 -9.12 -13.64 -0.95
CA ASP A 50 -8.86 -12.24 -0.64
C ASP A 50 -7.34 -11.94 -0.51
N PHE A 51 -7.00 -10.66 -0.54
CA PHE A 51 -5.60 -10.23 -0.42
C PHE A 51 -4.91 -10.74 0.85
N GLY A 52 -5.63 -10.75 1.99
CA GLY A 52 -5.09 -11.24 3.26
C GLY A 52 -4.77 -12.73 3.21
N ALA A 53 -5.59 -13.53 2.53
CA ALA A 53 -5.36 -14.95 2.29
C ALA A 53 -4.16 -15.18 1.35
N LYS A 54 -3.99 -14.36 0.30
CA LYS A 54 -2.79 -14.39 -0.56
C LYS A 54 -1.52 -14.14 0.25
N LEU A 55 -1.53 -13.20 1.20
CA LEU A 55 -0.39 -12.97 2.09
C LEU A 55 -0.08 -14.20 2.97
N LYS A 56 -1.10 -14.90 3.47
CA LYS A 56 -0.91 -16.15 4.23
C LYS A 56 -0.30 -17.25 3.37
N ILE A 57 -0.68 -17.34 2.10
CA ILE A 57 -0.07 -18.25 1.14
C ILE A 57 1.40 -17.89 0.94
N LEU A 58 1.73 -16.62 0.68
CA LEU A 58 3.12 -16.15 0.54
C LEU A 58 4.00 -16.48 1.76
N ILE A 59 3.46 -16.31 2.98
CA ILE A 59 4.15 -16.66 4.23
C ILE A 59 4.50 -18.16 4.24
N ASN A 60 3.57 -19.03 3.84
CA ASN A 60 3.79 -20.48 3.83
C ASN A 60 4.75 -20.92 2.72
N LEU A 61 4.77 -20.21 1.59
CA LEU A 61 5.73 -20.46 0.51
C LEU A 61 7.14 -19.96 0.86
N ASN A 62 7.30 -19.20 1.96
CA ASN A 62 8.57 -18.65 2.43
C ASN A 62 9.34 -17.87 1.34
N ILE A 63 8.59 -17.17 0.48
CA ILE A 63 9.12 -16.40 -0.67
C ILE A 63 9.73 -15.08 -0.21
N PHE A 64 9.05 -14.40 0.72
CA PHE A 64 9.45 -13.11 1.26
C PHE A 64 9.67 -13.22 2.76
N ASP A 65 10.63 -12.47 3.28
CA ASP A 65 10.89 -12.43 4.71
C ASP A 65 9.74 -11.73 5.48
N LYS A 66 9.77 -11.86 6.81
CA LYS A 66 8.73 -11.27 7.68
C LYS A 66 8.63 -9.75 7.53
N THR A 67 9.73 -9.07 7.24
CA THR A 67 9.79 -7.62 7.06
C THR A 67 9.12 -7.22 5.76
N GLN A 68 9.43 -7.91 4.66
CA GLN A 68 8.80 -7.72 3.35
C GLN A 68 7.30 -8.00 3.41
N ILE A 69 6.87 -9.11 4.02
CA ILE A 69 5.45 -9.42 4.22
C ILE A 69 4.75 -8.33 5.05
N LYS A 70 5.40 -7.82 6.09
CA LYS A 70 4.87 -6.71 6.89
C LYS A 70 4.67 -5.47 6.03
N LYS A 71 5.65 -5.09 5.20
CA LYS A 71 5.55 -3.94 4.28
C LYS A 71 4.34 -4.06 3.35
N ILE A 72 4.13 -5.23 2.72
CA ILE A 72 2.97 -5.46 1.84
C ILE A 72 1.64 -5.28 2.59
N ARG A 73 1.56 -5.80 3.82
CA ARG A 73 0.37 -5.62 4.69
C ARG A 73 0.15 -4.16 5.08
N ASP A 74 1.21 -3.45 5.42
CA ASP A 74 1.15 -2.03 5.80
C ASP A 74 0.69 -1.16 4.61
N LEU A 75 1.07 -1.52 3.37
CA LEU A 75 0.57 -0.86 2.15
C LEU A 75 -0.94 -1.04 1.98
N SER A 76 -1.46 -2.27 2.18
CA SER A 76 -2.90 -2.52 2.17
C SER A 76 -3.64 -1.69 3.22
N THR A 77 -3.04 -1.55 4.41
CA THR A 77 -3.59 -0.72 5.49
C THR A 77 -3.63 0.74 5.08
N ASN A 78 -2.54 1.26 4.50
CA ASN A 78 -2.49 2.64 4.00
C ASN A 78 -3.53 2.90 2.89
N ARG A 79 -3.74 1.95 1.98
CA ARG A 79 -4.80 2.01 0.96
C ARG A 79 -6.20 2.11 1.59
N ASN A 80 -6.44 1.36 2.66
CA ASN A 80 -7.72 1.46 3.41
C ASN A 80 -7.88 2.80 4.12
N VAL A 81 -6.79 3.39 4.62
CA VAL A 81 -6.79 4.75 5.17
C VAL A 81 -7.17 5.76 4.08
N PHE A 82 -6.63 5.67 2.86
CA PHE A 82 -7.08 6.53 1.76
C PHE A 82 -8.57 6.35 1.41
N ALA A 83 -9.06 5.11 1.45
CA ALA A 83 -10.44 4.79 1.06
C ALA A 83 -11.49 5.18 2.12
N HIS A 84 -11.10 5.25 3.40
CA HIS A 84 -12.05 5.36 4.51
C HIS A 84 -11.77 6.49 5.50
N SER A 85 -10.55 7.05 5.54
CA SER A 85 -10.22 8.14 6.45
C SER A 85 -10.46 9.50 5.78
N ASN A 86 -11.22 10.35 6.46
CA ASN A 86 -11.41 11.74 6.03
C ASN A 86 -10.16 12.56 6.33
N ARG A 87 -9.59 13.20 5.29
CA ARG A 87 -8.66 14.32 5.45
C ARG A 87 -9.42 15.45 6.16
N THR A 88 -8.90 15.91 7.28
CA THR A 88 -9.53 16.96 8.09
C THR A 88 -8.52 18.06 8.39
N GLU A 89 -9.01 19.28 8.56
CA GLU A 89 -8.18 20.38 9.05
C GLU A 89 -8.18 20.33 10.58
N SER A 90 -6.98 20.30 11.16
CA SER A 90 -6.80 20.44 12.59
C SER A 90 -6.31 21.83 12.91
N VAL A 91 -6.93 22.45 13.90
CA VAL A 91 -6.51 23.73 14.46
C VAL A 91 -5.86 23.46 15.81
N GLU A 92 -4.60 23.83 15.94
CA GLU A 92 -3.86 23.80 17.20
C GLU A 92 -3.51 25.24 17.60
N VAL A 93 -3.70 25.55 18.89
CA VAL A 93 -3.32 26.84 19.47
C VAL A 93 -1.94 26.64 20.10
N ASP A 94 -0.95 27.37 19.59
CA ASP A 94 0.40 27.38 20.13
C ASP A 94 0.47 28.45 21.23
N ASP A 95 0.24 28.03 22.47
CA ASP A 95 0.38 28.86 23.68
C ASP A 95 1.87 28.98 24.06
N ASP A 96 2.67 29.54 23.15
CA ASP A 96 4.05 29.94 23.47
C ASP A 96 3.98 31.26 24.27
N ILE A 97 3.56 31.15 25.54
CA ILE A 97 3.41 32.23 26.52
C ILE A 97 4.81 32.64 26.98
N THR A 98 5.59 33.26 26.10
CA THR A 98 6.91 33.78 26.50
C THR A 98 7.17 35.26 26.22
N ASN A 99 6.35 36.02 25.48
CA ASN A 99 6.30 37.50 25.57
C ASN A 99 5.43 38.27 24.53
N SER A 100 4.32 37.76 24.01
CA SER A 100 3.52 38.56 23.05
C SER A 100 2.03 38.24 23.10
N ASN A 101 1.19 39.28 23.03
CA ASN A 101 -0.28 39.24 22.92
C ASN A 101 -0.76 38.64 21.57
N THR A 102 -0.05 37.64 21.03
CA THR A 102 -0.33 37.02 19.73
C THR A 102 -0.62 35.55 19.91
N ILE A 103 -1.88 35.18 19.67
CA ILE A 103 -2.31 33.78 19.57
C ILE A 103 -1.84 33.26 18.20
N LYS A 104 -0.94 32.28 18.20
CA LYS A 104 -0.58 31.56 16.96
C LYS A 104 -1.55 30.41 16.76
N ILE A 105 -2.27 30.47 15.65
CA ILE A 105 -3.18 29.41 15.21
C ILE A 105 -2.47 28.61 14.11
N LEU A 106 -2.15 27.34 14.40
CA LEU A 106 -1.60 26.40 13.44
C LEU A 106 -2.74 25.60 12.82
N VAL A 107 -3.02 25.84 11.54
CA VAL A 107 -3.96 25.03 10.76
C VAL A 107 -3.16 24.01 9.97
N SER A 108 -3.43 22.72 10.17
CA SER A 108 -2.73 21.62 9.48
C SER A 108 -3.71 20.61 8.88
N ASP A 109 -3.37 20.11 7.69
CA ASP A 109 -4.08 18.99 7.07
C ASP A 109 -3.65 17.67 7.73
N VAL A 110 -4.58 16.96 8.35
CA VAL A 110 -4.30 15.72 9.07
C VAL A 110 -5.15 14.55 8.56
N ILE A 111 -4.63 13.36 8.79
CA ILE A 111 -5.30 12.09 8.53
C ILE A 111 -5.20 11.19 9.75
N PHE A 112 -6.24 10.39 9.97
CA PHE A 112 -6.28 9.41 11.03
C PHE A 112 -5.99 8.03 10.46
N LYS A 113 -4.95 7.39 11.01
CA LYS A 113 -4.54 6.03 10.67
C LYS A 113 -4.70 5.14 11.90
N THR A 114 -5.23 3.95 11.70
CA THR A 114 -5.25 2.93 12.76
C THR A 114 -3.87 2.32 12.87
N ASN A 115 -3.26 2.38 14.06
CA ASN A 115 -1.98 1.73 14.34
C ASN A 115 -2.16 0.22 14.61
N SER A 116 -1.05 -0.50 14.82
CA SER A 116 -1.06 -1.95 15.10
C SER A 116 -1.87 -2.36 16.33
N ASP A 117 -2.12 -1.43 17.26
CA ASP A 117 -2.87 -1.65 18.50
C ASP A 117 -4.37 -1.32 18.34
N GLY A 118 -4.82 -1.01 17.13
CA GLY A 118 -6.21 -0.62 16.86
C GLY A 118 -6.55 0.82 17.26
N LYS A 119 -5.57 1.63 17.69
CA LYS A 119 -5.79 3.04 18.06
C LYS A 119 -5.68 3.94 16.83
N LEU A 120 -6.57 4.92 16.75
CA LEU A 120 -6.46 6.00 15.77
C LEU A 120 -5.33 6.96 16.19
N THR A 121 -4.32 7.05 15.34
CA THR A 121 -3.22 8.01 15.46
C THR A 121 -3.42 9.12 14.44
N LYS A 122 -3.35 10.38 14.90
CA LYS A 122 -3.35 11.57 14.06
C LYS A 122 -1.95 11.77 13.48
N MET A 123 -1.86 12.00 12.18
CA MET A 123 -0.61 12.34 11.50
C MET A 123 -0.84 13.42 10.44
N SER A 124 0.21 14.17 10.11
CA SER A 124 0.18 15.09 8.97
C SER A 124 -0.11 14.31 7.68
N TYR A 125 -1.03 14.84 6.87
CA TYR A 125 -1.33 14.26 5.56
C TYR A 125 -0.09 14.20 4.66
N SER A 126 0.77 15.22 4.68
CA SER A 126 2.01 15.24 3.89
C SER A 126 2.96 14.11 4.27
N ASN A 127 3.13 13.87 5.57
CA ASN A 127 3.96 12.77 6.07
C ASN A 127 3.37 11.42 5.68
N PHE A 128 2.05 11.27 5.76
CA PHE A 128 1.37 10.05 5.34
C PHE A 128 1.58 9.75 3.85
N ILE A 129 1.46 10.74 2.97
CA ILE A 129 1.74 10.57 1.54
C ILE A 129 3.18 10.13 1.32
N LYS A 130 4.14 10.79 1.98
CA LYS A 130 5.56 10.45 1.89
C LYS A 130 5.82 9.01 2.33
N GLU A 131 5.36 8.62 3.52
CA GLU A 131 5.50 7.25 4.03
C GLU A 131 4.85 6.22 3.10
N HIS A 132 3.69 6.56 2.52
CA HIS A 132 3.00 5.67 1.59
C HIS A 132 3.81 5.44 0.31
N ILE A 133 4.35 6.51 -0.26
CA ILE A 133 5.16 6.45 -1.49
C ILE A 133 6.46 5.68 -1.24
N GLU A 134 7.17 5.97 -0.15
CA GLU A 134 8.40 5.25 0.22
C GLU A 134 8.13 3.75 0.36
N LEU A 135 7.08 3.40 1.10
CA LEU A 135 6.67 2.01 1.29
C LEU A 135 6.29 1.33 -0.04
N GLN A 136 5.54 2.03 -0.90
CA GLN A 136 5.16 1.53 -2.22
C GLN A 136 6.39 1.24 -3.09
N ASN A 137 7.35 2.16 -3.12
CA ASN A 137 8.57 2.04 -3.91
C ASN A 137 9.41 0.83 -3.45
N GLU A 138 9.55 0.64 -2.14
CA GLU A 138 10.25 -0.52 -1.57
C GLU A 138 9.57 -1.85 -1.96
N ILE A 139 8.24 -1.89 -1.97
CA ILE A 139 7.48 -3.09 -2.34
C ILE A 139 7.61 -3.41 -3.82
N ILE A 140 7.52 -2.37 -4.65
CA ILE A 140 7.77 -2.50 -6.09
C ILE A 140 9.15 -3.10 -6.33
N ASP A 141 10.19 -2.63 -5.61
CA ASP A 141 11.55 -3.11 -5.80
C ASP A 141 11.70 -4.60 -5.56
N PHE A 142 11.33 -5.11 -4.39
CA PHE A 142 11.56 -6.53 -4.12
C PHE A 142 10.61 -7.45 -4.92
N ILE A 143 9.41 -7.00 -5.29
CA ILE A 143 8.53 -7.78 -6.19
C ILE A 143 9.15 -7.84 -7.59
N TYR A 144 9.63 -6.69 -8.08
CA TYR A 144 10.27 -6.59 -9.37
C TYR A 144 11.50 -7.49 -9.44
N GLU A 145 12.41 -7.38 -8.47
CA GLU A 145 13.62 -8.20 -8.37
C GLU A 145 13.28 -9.69 -8.35
N TYR A 146 12.27 -10.10 -7.56
CA TYR A 146 11.86 -11.48 -7.46
C TYR A 146 11.34 -12.04 -8.79
N ILE A 147 10.49 -11.29 -9.50
CA ILE A 147 9.95 -11.74 -10.80
C ILE A 147 11.07 -11.89 -11.83
N ILE A 148 11.98 -10.93 -11.91
CA ILE A 148 13.11 -10.99 -12.85
C ILE A 148 14.04 -12.16 -12.52
N ALA A 149 14.39 -12.34 -11.24
CA ALA A 149 15.27 -13.42 -10.80
C ALA A 149 14.69 -14.81 -11.12
N ASN A 150 13.37 -14.98 -10.97
CA ASN A 150 12.68 -16.25 -11.20
C ASN A 150 12.09 -16.40 -12.61
N LYS A 151 12.30 -15.40 -13.50
CA LYS A 151 11.78 -15.38 -14.87
C LYS A 151 10.27 -15.66 -14.92
N ILE A 152 9.52 -15.07 -13.99
CA ILE A 152 8.07 -15.28 -13.92
C ILE A 152 7.45 -14.61 -15.13
N ASP A 153 6.66 -15.38 -15.87
CA ASP A 153 5.92 -14.89 -17.01
C ASP A 153 4.77 -13.98 -16.54
N THR A 154 4.81 -12.73 -16.98
CA THR A 154 3.84 -11.70 -16.61
C THR A 154 2.79 -11.43 -17.68
N HIS A 155 2.64 -12.30 -18.70
CA HIS A 155 1.69 -12.20 -19.83
C HIS A 155 0.65 -11.07 -19.72
N TYR A 156 0.66 -10.14 -20.68
CA TYR A 156 -0.17 -8.92 -20.75
C TYR A 156 0.11 -7.82 -19.72
N ASN A 157 0.86 -8.10 -18.65
CA ASN A 157 1.26 -7.12 -17.65
C ASN A 157 2.75 -6.80 -17.83
N HIS A 158 3.04 -5.57 -18.25
CA HIS A 158 4.42 -5.13 -18.34
C HIS A 158 4.94 -4.89 -16.92
N ILE A 159 5.83 -5.74 -16.45
CA ILE A 159 6.51 -5.55 -15.16
C ILE A 159 7.20 -4.17 -15.07
N GLU A 160 7.60 -3.61 -16.21
CA GLU A 160 8.11 -2.24 -16.31
C GLU A 160 7.09 -1.18 -15.90
N ASN A 161 5.78 -1.46 -15.99
CA ASN A 161 4.75 -0.55 -15.48
C ASN A 161 4.86 -0.35 -13.98
N LEU A 162 5.35 -1.34 -13.20
CA LEU A 162 5.59 -1.14 -11.77
C LEU A 162 6.56 0.01 -11.52
N LYS A 163 7.59 0.16 -12.37
CA LYS A 163 8.56 1.27 -12.22
C LYS A 163 7.97 2.62 -12.59
N LEU A 164 6.97 2.67 -13.46
CA LEU A 164 6.27 3.93 -13.80
C LEU A 164 5.53 4.51 -12.60
N PHE A 165 5.21 3.68 -11.60
CA PHE A 165 4.54 4.11 -10.38
C PHE A 165 5.49 4.55 -9.28
N LYS A 166 6.80 4.46 -9.51
CA LYS A 166 7.76 5.10 -8.62
C LYS A 166 7.69 6.60 -8.81
N SER A 167 7.38 7.31 -7.74
CA SER A 167 7.32 8.78 -7.69
C SER A 167 7.92 9.25 -6.38
#